data_AF-A0A2H5WXP1-F1
#
_entry.id   AF-A0A2H5WXP1-F1
#
_cell.length_a   1.000
_cell.length_b   1.000
_cell.length_c   1.000
_cell.angle_alpha   90.00
_cell.angle_beta   90.00
_cell.angle_gamma   90.00
#
_symmetry.space_group_name_H-M   'P 1'
#
loop_
_entity.id
_entity.type
_entity.pdbx_description
1 polymer ?
#
loop_
_entity_poly.entity_id
_entity_poly.type
_entity_poly.pdbx_seq_one_letter_code
_entity_poly.pdbx_strand_id
1 'polypeptide(L)'
;MPFDELDFRDLIQILEKHPEWQAELRRLLLTEDLLRLPGLMAQIASQVERLAQAVERHEQLLRQILEVQFRHEQTLQRHEELLQQILETQLRHEQALQRHEEILQRHEQLLQQILEVQHRHEQTLQRHEELLQQILETQLRHEQALQRHEEILQRHEQLLQQILEVQHRHEQTLQRHEELLQQILEVQYRHERRLERLERDIAPLKGMAIEWRIYRHAPAYLGRFIRRCRLLSFEELDEILEQAVDEGALSDSETDEIRLADFIVYGRSRQDKQELYVVIEASWGLGRKDVERAVRRAQLFARTGKRAMPVVIGSWISPEANQLAQEVGVEVAIVPYETDEAFEEQGG
;
A
#
# COMPACT_ATOMS: atom_id res chain seq x y z
N MET A 1 104.34 -47.87 -161.28
CA MET A 1 103.81 -49.18 -160.85
C MET A 1 102.81 -48.93 -159.74
N PRO A 2 101.67 -49.64 -159.70
CA PRO A 2 100.80 -49.61 -158.54
C PRO A 2 101.54 -50.28 -157.38
N PHE A 3 101.57 -49.64 -156.23
CA PHE A 3 102.15 -50.19 -155.00
C PHE A 3 101.19 -51.28 -154.49
N ASP A 4 101.61 -52.53 -154.50
CA ASP A 4 100.76 -53.70 -154.19
C ASP A 4 101.02 -54.31 -152.79
N GLU A 5 100.20 -55.29 -152.39
CA GLU A 5 100.19 -55.83 -151.02
C GLU A 5 101.49 -56.58 -150.65
N LEU A 6 102.19 -57.10 -151.66
CA LEU A 6 103.55 -57.63 -151.52
C LEU A 6 104.55 -56.50 -151.25
N ASP A 7 104.49 -55.40 -152.00
CA ASP A 7 105.35 -54.22 -151.79
C ASP A 7 105.20 -53.65 -150.37
N PHE A 8 103.98 -53.68 -149.81
CA PHE A 8 103.74 -53.24 -148.43
C PHE A 8 104.35 -54.21 -147.39
N ARG A 9 104.33 -55.52 -147.64
CA ARG A 9 104.97 -56.52 -146.76
C ARG A 9 106.50 -56.48 -146.83
N ASP A 10 107.05 -56.22 -148.01
CA ASP A 10 108.48 -56.01 -148.20
C ASP A 10 108.94 -54.73 -147.50
N LEU A 11 108.15 -53.65 -147.56
CA LEU A 11 108.40 -52.42 -146.79
C LEU A 11 108.41 -52.69 -145.27
N ILE A 12 107.49 -53.51 -144.75
CA ILE A 12 107.47 -53.90 -143.33
C ILE A 12 108.69 -54.74 -142.95
N GLN A 13 109.08 -55.73 -143.76
CA GLN A 13 110.28 -56.55 -143.49
C GLN A 13 111.56 -55.71 -143.50
N ILE A 14 111.64 -54.70 -144.37
CA ILE A 14 112.77 -53.76 -144.42
C ILE A 14 112.78 -52.87 -143.17
N LEU A 15 111.62 -52.38 -142.74
CA LEU A 15 111.48 -51.54 -141.53
C LEU A 15 111.74 -52.31 -140.23
N GLU A 16 111.48 -53.62 -140.17
CA GLU A 16 111.87 -54.47 -139.03
C GLU A 16 113.38 -54.75 -138.97
N LYS A 17 114.06 -54.79 -140.13
CA LYS A 17 115.52 -54.97 -140.24
C LYS A 17 116.30 -53.67 -140.03
N HIS A 18 115.68 -52.51 -140.26
CA HIS A 18 116.28 -51.18 -140.16
C HIS A 18 115.51 -50.28 -139.17
N PRO A 19 115.81 -50.38 -137.86
CA PRO A 19 115.12 -49.61 -136.82
C PRO A 19 115.25 -48.09 -137.01
N GLU A 20 116.32 -47.60 -137.65
CA GLU A 20 116.47 -46.19 -138.03
C GLU A 20 115.35 -45.67 -138.94
N TRP A 21 114.92 -46.44 -139.95
CA TRP A 21 113.86 -46.01 -140.88
C TRP A 21 112.47 -46.08 -140.25
N GLN A 22 112.29 -47.03 -139.33
CA GLN A 22 111.07 -47.12 -138.54
C GLN A 22 110.88 -45.88 -137.66
N ALA A 23 111.96 -45.32 -137.12
CA ALA A 23 111.94 -44.08 -136.35
C ALA A 23 111.63 -42.84 -137.21
N GLU A 24 112.23 -42.72 -138.40
CA GLU A 24 112.00 -41.61 -139.34
C GLU A 24 110.54 -41.58 -139.85
N LEU A 25 109.99 -42.75 -140.22
CA LEU A 25 108.60 -42.89 -140.66
C LEU A 25 107.63 -42.55 -139.51
N ARG A 26 107.96 -42.95 -138.27
CA ARG A 26 107.20 -42.58 -137.07
C ARG A 26 107.16 -41.07 -136.88
N ARG A 27 108.27 -40.37 -137.09
CA ARG A 27 108.37 -38.91 -136.91
C ARG A 27 107.58 -38.12 -137.96
N LEU A 28 107.48 -38.62 -139.20
CA LEU A 28 106.73 -37.97 -140.28
C LEU A 28 105.21 -38.21 -140.22
N LEU A 29 104.78 -39.39 -139.77
CA LEU A 29 103.35 -39.78 -139.74
C LEU A 29 102.67 -39.57 -138.38
N LEU A 30 103.40 -39.67 -137.28
CA LEU A 30 102.88 -39.47 -135.92
C LEU A 30 103.43 -38.15 -135.38
N THR A 31 102.78 -37.05 -135.76
CA THR A 31 103.02 -35.71 -135.19
C THR A 31 102.95 -35.76 -133.66
N GLU A 32 103.70 -34.91 -132.97
CA GLU A 32 103.80 -34.90 -131.51
C GLU A 32 102.43 -34.82 -130.81
N ASP A 33 101.44 -34.17 -131.45
CA ASP A 33 100.05 -34.09 -130.99
C ASP A 33 99.30 -35.44 -131.03
N LEU A 34 99.53 -36.26 -132.08
CA LEU A 34 98.94 -37.60 -132.20
C LEU A 34 99.55 -38.58 -131.17
N LEU A 35 100.82 -38.37 -130.79
CA LEU A 35 101.47 -39.16 -129.74
C LEU A 35 100.99 -38.78 -128.32
N ARG A 36 100.53 -37.54 -128.11
CA ARG A 36 99.97 -37.06 -126.83
C ARG A 36 98.50 -37.40 -126.64
N LEU A 37 97.77 -37.69 -127.73
CA LEU A 37 96.35 -38.01 -127.73
C LEU A 37 95.94 -39.14 -126.77
N PRO A 38 96.65 -40.28 -126.68
CA PRO A 38 96.35 -41.31 -125.68
C PRO A 38 96.47 -40.81 -124.24
N GLY A 39 97.46 -39.94 -123.97
CA GLY A 39 97.66 -39.32 -122.66
C GLY A 39 96.57 -38.29 -122.33
N LEU A 40 96.16 -37.46 -123.29
CA LEU A 40 95.02 -36.56 -123.16
C LEU A 40 93.71 -37.32 -122.96
N MET A 41 93.49 -38.41 -123.69
CA MET A 41 92.32 -39.27 -123.48
C MET A 41 92.34 -39.99 -122.14
N ALA A 42 93.50 -40.44 -121.66
CA ALA A 42 93.63 -41.00 -120.31
C ALA A 42 93.37 -39.92 -119.22
N GLN A 43 93.84 -38.68 -119.43
CA GLN A 43 93.53 -37.56 -118.55
C GLN A 43 92.04 -37.23 -118.53
N ILE A 44 91.40 -37.13 -119.69
CA ILE A 44 89.95 -36.90 -119.81
C ILE A 44 89.19 -38.05 -119.16
N ALA A 45 89.55 -39.32 -119.42
CA ALA A 45 88.94 -40.48 -118.79
C ALA A 45 89.05 -40.41 -117.26
N SER A 46 90.23 -40.07 -116.73
CA SER A 46 90.43 -39.91 -115.29
C SER A 46 89.63 -38.75 -114.68
N GLN A 47 89.44 -37.64 -115.43
CA GLN A 47 88.62 -36.51 -114.99
C GLN A 47 87.13 -36.85 -115.03
N VAL A 48 86.68 -37.55 -116.07
CA VAL A 48 85.31 -38.07 -116.20
C VAL A 48 85.01 -39.06 -115.06
N GLU A 49 85.95 -39.94 -114.72
CA GLU A 49 85.81 -40.87 -113.60
C GLU A 49 85.74 -40.15 -112.25
N ARG A 50 86.58 -39.11 -112.03
CA ARG A 50 86.48 -38.26 -110.83
C ARG A 50 85.15 -37.51 -110.75
N LEU A 51 84.64 -37.01 -111.87
CA LEU A 51 83.34 -36.35 -111.95
C LEU A 51 82.21 -37.34 -111.67
N ALA A 52 82.26 -38.56 -112.21
CA ALA A 52 81.29 -39.61 -111.93
C ALA A 52 81.27 -39.96 -110.43
N GLN A 53 82.44 -40.12 -109.81
CA GLN A 53 82.56 -40.34 -108.36
C GLN A 53 82.06 -39.14 -107.55
N ALA A 54 82.29 -37.90 -108.01
CA ALA A 54 81.77 -36.70 -107.35
C ALA A 54 80.24 -36.60 -107.45
N VAL A 55 79.67 -36.97 -108.61
CA VAL A 55 78.21 -37.07 -108.80
C VAL A 55 77.62 -38.13 -107.88
N GLU A 56 78.23 -39.31 -107.78
CA GLU A 56 77.77 -40.38 -106.88
C GLU A 56 77.82 -39.94 -105.41
N ARG A 57 78.89 -39.24 -104.98
CA ARG A 57 78.97 -38.65 -103.64
C ARG A 57 77.90 -37.60 -103.42
N HIS A 58 77.63 -36.73 -104.39
CA HIS A 58 76.54 -35.75 -104.30
C HIS A 58 75.17 -36.42 -104.22
N GLU A 59 74.91 -37.48 -104.98
CA GLU A 59 73.67 -38.26 -104.87
C GLU A 59 73.51 -38.88 -103.48
N GLN A 60 74.59 -39.43 -102.90
CA GLN A 60 74.58 -39.95 -101.54
C GLN A 60 74.31 -38.84 -100.50
N LEU A 61 74.96 -37.69 -100.62
CA LEU A 61 74.71 -36.52 -99.75
C LEU A 61 73.27 -36.01 -99.89
N LEU A 62 72.73 -35.95 -101.11
CA LEU A 62 71.34 -35.55 -101.35
C LEU A 62 70.37 -36.52 -100.68
N ARG A 63 70.61 -37.83 -100.73
CA ARG A 63 69.79 -38.83 -100.02
C ARG A 63 69.85 -38.62 -98.50
N GLN A 64 71.03 -38.37 -97.94
CA GLN A 64 71.19 -38.08 -96.51
C GLN A 64 70.47 -36.80 -96.11
N ILE A 65 70.57 -35.73 -96.92
CA ILE A 65 69.87 -34.46 -96.68
C ILE A 65 68.36 -34.67 -96.70
N LEU A 66 67.83 -35.42 -97.69
CA LEU A 66 66.41 -35.74 -97.76
C LEU A 66 65.92 -36.55 -96.55
N GLU A 67 66.71 -37.51 -96.08
CA GLU A 67 66.38 -38.29 -94.88
C GLU A 67 66.35 -37.40 -93.62
N VAL A 68 67.34 -36.51 -93.46
CA VAL A 68 67.37 -35.55 -92.36
C VAL A 68 66.19 -34.57 -92.45
N GLN A 69 65.86 -34.07 -93.65
CA GLN A 69 64.69 -33.21 -93.86
C GLN A 69 63.40 -33.91 -93.47
N PHE A 70 63.20 -35.16 -93.88
CA PHE A 70 62.02 -35.94 -93.49
C PHE A 70 61.92 -36.14 -91.97
N ARG A 71 63.04 -36.44 -91.30
CA ARG A 71 63.07 -36.53 -89.82
C ARG A 71 62.77 -35.18 -89.16
N HIS A 72 63.23 -34.08 -89.75
CA HIS A 72 62.95 -32.74 -89.25
C HIS A 72 61.47 -32.38 -89.41
N GLU A 73 60.86 -32.67 -90.57
CA GLU A 73 59.42 -32.49 -90.80
C GLU A 73 58.58 -33.28 -89.79
N GLN A 74 58.92 -34.55 -89.53
CA GLN A 74 58.25 -35.34 -88.50
C GLN A 74 58.41 -34.74 -87.09
N THR A 75 59.58 -34.17 -86.79
CA THR A 75 59.83 -33.51 -85.50
C THR A 75 59.02 -32.22 -85.38
N LEU A 76 58.91 -31.44 -86.47
CA LEU A 76 58.07 -30.25 -86.52
C LEU A 76 56.59 -30.59 -86.31
N GLN A 77 56.09 -31.65 -86.94
CA GLN A 77 54.71 -32.13 -86.72
C GLN A 77 54.46 -32.50 -85.24
N ARG A 78 55.38 -33.23 -84.62
CA ARG A 78 55.28 -33.55 -83.17
C ARG A 78 55.31 -32.30 -82.30
N HIS A 79 56.14 -31.31 -82.62
CA HIS A 79 56.14 -30.04 -81.88
C HIS A 79 54.84 -29.27 -82.09
N GLU A 80 54.27 -29.28 -83.28
CA GLU A 80 52.98 -28.65 -83.56
C GLU A 80 51.86 -29.30 -82.74
N GLU A 81 51.79 -30.63 -82.68
CA GLU A 81 50.86 -31.38 -81.83
C GLU A 81 51.04 -31.06 -80.35
N LEU A 82 52.29 -31.01 -79.86
CA LEU A 82 52.60 -30.64 -78.47
C LEU A 82 52.19 -29.20 -78.16
N LEU A 83 52.42 -28.26 -79.08
CA LEU A 83 51.99 -26.87 -78.93
C LEU A 83 50.47 -26.76 -78.86
N GLN A 84 49.73 -27.52 -79.67
CA GLN A 84 48.27 -27.57 -79.60
C GLN A 84 47.80 -28.10 -78.23
N GLN A 85 48.41 -29.17 -77.72
CA GLN A 85 48.09 -29.70 -76.38
C GLN A 85 48.40 -28.69 -75.27
N ILE A 86 49.53 -27.97 -75.37
CA ILE A 86 49.89 -26.92 -74.41
C ILE A 86 48.86 -25.79 -74.45
N LEU A 87 48.43 -25.35 -75.63
CA LEU A 87 47.41 -24.30 -75.76
C LEU A 87 46.06 -24.75 -75.17
N GLU A 88 45.62 -25.97 -75.44
CA GLU A 88 44.39 -26.51 -74.85
C GLU A 88 44.45 -26.60 -73.32
N THR A 89 45.58 -27.05 -72.77
CA THR A 89 45.78 -27.13 -71.32
C THR A 89 45.85 -25.76 -70.68
N GLN A 90 46.49 -24.77 -71.32
CA GLN A 90 46.48 -23.39 -70.87
C GLN A 90 45.06 -22.81 -70.84
N LEU A 91 44.27 -23.01 -71.89
CA LEU A 91 42.88 -22.54 -71.91
C LEU A 91 42.04 -23.16 -70.78
N ARG A 92 42.22 -24.46 -70.51
CA ARG A 92 41.55 -25.12 -69.37
C ARG A 92 41.99 -24.56 -68.03
N HIS A 93 43.28 -24.23 -67.87
CA HIS A 93 43.80 -23.60 -66.65
C HIS A 93 43.26 -22.18 -66.47
N GLU A 94 43.20 -21.37 -67.53
CA GLU A 94 42.59 -20.04 -67.48
C GLU A 94 41.11 -20.12 -67.04
N GLN A 95 40.34 -21.05 -67.61
CA GLN A 95 38.95 -21.28 -67.19
C GLN A 95 38.84 -21.74 -65.73
N ALA A 96 39.76 -22.59 -65.27
CA ALA A 96 39.79 -23.02 -63.87
C ALA A 96 40.13 -21.85 -62.93
N LEU A 97 41.06 -20.98 -63.31
CA LEU A 97 41.40 -19.77 -62.55
C LEU A 97 40.22 -18.81 -62.45
N GLN A 98 39.49 -18.58 -63.56
CA GLN A 98 38.27 -17.77 -63.56
C GLN A 98 37.21 -18.33 -62.59
N ARG A 99 36.99 -19.65 -62.61
CA ARG A 99 36.06 -20.29 -61.65
C ARG A 99 36.52 -20.14 -60.21
N HIS A 100 37.83 -20.24 -59.94
CA HIS A 100 38.37 -20.02 -58.61
C HIS A 100 38.21 -18.57 -58.14
N GLU A 101 38.40 -17.59 -59.03
CA GLU A 101 38.17 -16.19 -58.74
C GLU A 101 36.69 -15.93 -58.38
N GLU A 102 35.74 -16.49 -59.14
CA GLU A 102 34.32 -16.41 -58.80
C GLU A 102 33.99 -17.03 -57.44
N ILE A 103 34.61 -18.18 -57.11
CA ILE A 103 34.44 -18.83 -55.81
C ILE A 103 35.01 -17.95 -54.68
N LEU A 104 36.17 -17.34 -54.88
CA LEU A 104 36.78 -16.43 -53.91
C LEU A 104 35.89 -15.21 -53.65
N GLN A 105 35.33 -14.60 -54.70
CA GLN A 105 34.39 -13.49 -54.56
C GLN A 105 33.12 -13.90 -53.78
N ARG A 106 32.57 -15.10 -54.03
CA ARG A 106 31.43 -15.61 -53.25
C ARG A 106 31.79 -15.87 -51.79
N HIS A 107 32.98 -16.41 -51.50
CA HIS A 107 33.44 -16.59 -50.12
C HIS A 107 33.64 -15.25 -49.41
N GLU A 108 34.19 -14.25 -50.08
CA GLU A 108 34.34 -12.91 -49.52
C GLU A 108 32.98 -12.31 -49.14
N GLN A 109 31.99 -12.43 -50.03
CA GLN A 109 30.62 -11.98 -49.74
C GLN A 109 29.98 -12.74 -48.56
N LEU A 110 30.17 -14.06 -48.50
CA LEU A 110 29.67 -14.86 -47.37
C LEU A 110 30.34 -14.48 -46.05
N LEU A 111 31.65 -14.21 -46.05
CA LEU A 111 32.37 -13.75 -44.86
C LEU A 111 31.86 -12.38 -44.39
N GLN A 112 31.59 -11.45 -45.31
CA GLN A 112 30.98 -10.16 -44.97
C GLN A 112 29.59 -10.35 -44.33
N GLN A 113 28.75 -11.21 -44.89
CA GLN A 113 27.43 -11.52 -44.32
C GLN A 113 27.54 -12.15 -42.91
N ILE A 114 28.48 -13.07 -42.71
CA ILE A 114 28.72 -13.69 -41.40
C ILE A 114 29.14 -12.62 -40.38
N LEU A 115 30.05 -11.71 -40.75
CA LEU A 115 30.49 -10.62 -39.87
C LEU A 115 29.34 -9.68 -39.52
N GLU A 116 28.48 -9.32 -40.47
CA GLU A 116 27.30 -8.51 -40.20
C GLU A 116 26.33 -9.20 -39.23
N VAL A 117 26.07 -10.49 -39.44
CA VAL A 117 25.20 -11.28 -38.55
C VAL A 117 25.81 -11.40 -37.16
N GLN A 118 27.12 -11.65 -37.05
CA GLN A 118 27.82 -11.67 -35.77
C GLN A 118 27.70 -10.33 -35.05
N HIS A 119 27.91 -9.22 -35.74
CA HIS A 119 27.77 -7.90 -35.13
C HIS A 119 26.34 -7.62 -34.64
N ARG A 120 25.31 -8.00 -35.41
CA ARG A 120 23.91 -7.91 -34.96
C ARG A 120 23.62 -8.80 -33.75
N HIS A 121 24.24 -9.98 -33.69
CA HIS A 121 24.10 -10.88 -32.55
C HIS A 121 24.76 -10.30 -31.29
N GLU A 122 25.96 -9.74 -31.39
CA GLU A 122 26.63 -9.05 -30.29
C GLU A 122 25.81 -7.88 -29.75
N GLN A 123 25.25 -7.03 -30.63
CA GLN A 123 24.36 -5.95 -30.22
C GLN A 123 23.10 -6.47 -29.52
N THR A 124 22.56 -7.59 -29.99
CA THR A 124 21.40 -8.22 -29.36
C THR A 124 21.75 -8.76 -27.98
N LEU A 125 22.92 -9.39 -27.81
CA LEU A 125 23.39 -9.87 -26.51
C LEU A 125 23.59 -8.72 -25.52
N GLN A 126 24.18 -7.60 -25.96
CA GLN A 126 24.33 -6.39 -25.13
C GLN A 126 22.98 -5.87 -24.64
N ARG A 127 21.97 -5.79 -25.52
CA ARG A 127 20.61 -5.39 -25.12
C ARG A 127 19.99 -6.36 -24.11
N HIS A 128 20.22 -7.66 -24.27
CA HIS A 128 19.72 -8.64 -23.30
C HIS A 128 20.43 -8.50 -21.94
N GLU A 129 21.73 -8.22 -21.94
CA GLU A 129 22.50 -7.97 -20.71
C GLU A 129 21.97 -6.72 -19.97
N GLU A 130 21.72 -5.63 -20.70
CA GLU A 130 21.10 -4.41 -20.14
C GLU A 130 19.70 -4.68 -19.56
N LEU A 131 18.87 -5.43 -20.27
CA LEU A 131 17.53 -5.82 -19.79
C LEU A 131 17.61 -6.70 -18.54
N LEU A 132 18.56 -7.64 -18.48
CA LEU A 132 18.77 -8.47 -17.29
C LEU A 132 19.21 -7.65 -16.09
N GLN A 133 20.09 -6.66 -16.29
CA GLN A 133 20.47 -5.72 -15.22
C GLN A 133 19.26 -4.92 -14.72
N GLN A 134 18.43 -4.40 -15.61
CA GLN A 134 17.18 -3.71 -15.23
C GLN A 134 16.22 -4.62 -14.46
N ILE A 135 16.05 -5.87 -14.90
CA ILE A 135 15.22 -6.85 -14.20
C ILE A 135 15.79 -7.11 -12.79
N LEU A 136 17.10 -7.30 -12.64
CA LEU A 136 17.71 -7.52 -11.32
C LEU A 136 17.53 -6.30 -10.40
N GLU A 137 17.72 -5.08 -10.90
CA GLU A 137 17.48 -3.87 -10.11
C GLU A 137 16.02 -3.74 -9.67
N THR A 138 15.08 -4.01 -10.58
CA THR A 138 13.66 -3.95 -10.25
C THR A 138 13.27 -5.03 -9.25
N GLN A 139 13.81 -6.25 -9.36
CA GLN A 139 13.61 -7.33 -8.38
C GLN A 139 14.11 -6.91 -6.99
N LEU A 140 15.32 -6.35 -6.90
CA LEU A 140 15.85 -5.87 -5.61
C LEU A 140 14.97 -4.78 -5.00
N ARG A 141 14.45 -3.84 -5.81
CA ARG A 141 13.51 -2.81 -5.33
C ARG A 141 12.20 -3.42 -4.83
N HIS A 142 11.69 -4.46 -5.49
CA HIS A 142 10.48 -5.16 -5.05
C HIS A 142 10.72 -5.91 -3.74
N GLU A 143 11.85 -6.60 -3.58
CA GLU A 143 12.21 -7.26 -2.32
C GLU A 143 12.29 -6.26 -1.16
N GLN A 144 12.93 -5.11 -1.36
CA GLN A 144 12.97 -4.04 -0.35
C GLN A 144 11.58 -3.50 -0.02
N ALA A 145 10.69 -3.36 -1.02
CA ALA A 145 9.32 -2.92 -0.79
C ALA A 145 8.53 -3.95 0.02
N LEU A 146 8.70 -5.24 -0.26
CA LEU A 146 8.09 -6.34 0.49
C LEU A 146 8.55 -6.34 1.95
N GLN A 147 9.85 -6.17 2.21
CA GLN A 147 10.39 -6.06 3.57
C GLN A 147 9.76 -4.87 4.32
N ARG A 148 9.63 -3.71 3.68
CA ARG A 148 8.95 -2.54 4.29
C ARG A 148 7.48 -2.82 4.60
N HIS A 149 6.78 -3.53 3.71
CA HIS A 149 5.40 -3.92 3.95
C HIS A 149 5.27 -4.90 5.12
N GLU A 150 6.18 -5.85 5.24
CA GLU A 150 6.23 -6.77 6.38
C GLU A 150 6.45 -6.02 7.71
N GLU A 151 7.37 -5.06 7.76
CA GLU A 151 7.58 -4.20 8.93
C GLU A 151 6.31 -3.40 9.29
N ILE A 152 5.60 -2.85 8.30
CA ILE A 152 4.34 -2.13 8.50
C ILE A 152 3.26 -3.07 9.06
N LEU A 153 3.15 -4.30 8.54
CA LEU A 153 2.20 -5.29 9.03
C LEU A 153 2.48 -5.67 10.50
N GLN A 154 3.75 -5.89 10.86
CA GLN A 154 4.15 -6.16 12.24
C GLN A 154 3.78 -4.99 13.18
N ARG A 155 3.98 -3.74 12.74
CA ARG A 155 3.57 -2.56 13.52
C ARG A 155 2.06 -2.49 13.69
N HIS A 156 1.28 -2.77 12.64
CA HIS A 156 -0.17 -2.80 12.74
C HIS A 156 -0.66 -3.90 13.68
N GLU A 157 -0.05 -5.08 13.64
CA GLU A 157 -0.38 -6.16 14.58
C GLU A 157 -0.14 -5.74 16.04
N GLN A 158 1.01 -5.10 16.31
CA GLN A 158 1.30 -4.54 17.65
C GLN A 158 0.28 -3.47 18.08
N LEU A 159 -0.10 -2.56 17.18
CA LEU A 159 -1.11 -1.55 17.47
C LEU A 159 -2.48 -2.17 17.76
N LEU A 160 -2.88 -3.20 17.02
CA LEU A 160 -4.12 -3.92 17.27
C LEU A 160 -4.12 -4.60 18.64
N GLN A 161 -3.01 -5.21 19.04
CA GLN A 161 -2.86 -5.78 20.39
C GLN A 161 -3.01 -4.69 21.46
N GLN A 162 -2.38 -3.52 21.29
CA GLN A 162 -2.52 -2.40 22.23
C GLN A 162 -3.97 -1.89 22.31
N ILE A 163 -4.67 -1.78 21.18
CA ILE A 163 -6.07 -1.36 21.16
C ILE A 163 -6.95 -2.37 21.91
N LEU A 164 -6.73 -3.67 21.73
CA LEU A 164 -7.45 -4.71 22.44
C LEU A 164 -7.20 -4.65 23.95
N GLU A 165 -5.97 -4.42 24.38
CA GLU A 165 -5.66 -4.24 25.81
C GLU A 165 -6.36 -3.00 26.40
N VAL A 166 -6.34 -1.87 25.69
CA VAL A 166 -7.02 -0.65 26.13
C VAL A 166 -8.53 -0.84 26.19
N GLN A 167 -9.13 -1.49 25.19
CA GLN A 167 -10.54 -1.87 25.18
C GLN A 167 -10.91 -2.69 26.41
N HIS A 168 -10.12 -3.72 26.72
CA HIS A 168 -10.37 -4.57 27.90
C HIS A 168 -10.29 -3.78 29.22
N ARG A 169 -9.30 -2.88 29.36
CA ARG A 169 -9.21 -1.99 30.54
C ARG A 169 -10.40 -1.04 30.63
N HIS A 170 -10.90 -0.55 29.49
CA HIS A 170 -12.06 0.33 29.45
C HIS A 170 -13.32 -0.40 29.89
N GLU A 171 -13.52 -1.64 29.41
CA GLU A 171 -14.64 -2.50 29.79
C GLU A 171 -14.64 -2.80 31.30
N GLN A 172 -13.48 -3.15 31.87
CA GLN A 172 -13.33 -3.34 33.32
C GLN A 172 -13.64 -2.05 34.09
N THR A 173 -13.25 -0.89 33.56
CA THR A 173 -13.52 0.40 34.19
C THR A 173 -15.02 0.72 34.17
N LEU A 174 -15.71 0.43 33.06
CA LEU A 174 -17.16 0.60 32.96
C LEU A 174 -17.91 -0.30 33.95
N GLN A 175 -17.51 -1.57 34.08
CA GLN A 175 -18.08 -2.48 35.09
C GLN A 175 -17.95 -1.92 36.51
N ARG A 176 -16.77 -1.39 36.88
CA ARG A 176 -16.57 -0.75 38.19
C ARG A 176 -17.45 0.49 38.38
N HIS A 177 -17.64 1.30 37.35
CA HIS A 177 -18.53 2.47 37.43
C HIS A 177 -19.99 2.04 37.61
N GLU A 178 -20.42 0.98 36.92
CA GLU A 178 -21.78 0.43 37.08
C GLU A 178 -22.01 -0.07 38.51
N GLU A 179 -21.04 -0.81 39.08
CA GLU A 179 -21.09 -1.24 40.49
C GLU A 179 -21.16 -0.06 41.46
N LEU A 180 -20.35 0.98 41.26
CA LEU A 180 -20.38 2.19 42.09
C LEU A 180 -21.72 2.94 41.97
N LEU A 181 -22.30 3.03 40.78
CA LEU A 181 -23.62 3.65 40.60
C LEU A 181 -24.71 2.89 41.34
N GLN A 182 -24.68 1.55 41.30
CA GLN A 182 -25.61 0.73 42.08
C GLN A 182 -25.47 0.97 43.58
N GLN A 183 -24.23 1.07 44.09
CA GLN A 183 -23.98 1.40 45.50
C GLN A 183 -24.49 2.79 45.88
N ILE A 184 -24.25 3.80 45.03
CA ILE A 184 -24.73 5.16 45.26
C ILE A 184 -26.26 5.20 45.30
N LEU A 185 -26.94 4.54 44.35
CA LEU A 185 -28.40 4.46 44.32
C LEU A 185 -28.95 3.82 45.59
N GLU A 186 -28.32 2.73 46.05
CA GLU A 186 -28.74 2.07 47.29
C GLU A 186 -28.57 2.99 48.51
N VAL A 187 -27.44 3.69 48.59
CA VAL A 187 -27.18 4.67 49.65
C VAL A 187 -28.17 5.83 49.59
N GLN A 188 -28.50 6.35 48.41
CA GLN A 188 -29.51 7.40 48.26
C GLN A 188 -30.88 6.95 48.75
N TYR A 189 -31.33 5.77 48.34
CA TYR A 189 -32.62 5.23 48.79
C TYR A 189 -32.68 5.05 50.32
N ARG A 190 -31.58 4.60 50.94
CA ARG A 190 -31.49 4.54 52.41
C ARG A 190 -31.56 5.93 53.06
N HIS A 191 -30.93 6.93 52.45
CA HIS A 191 -30.97 8.31 52.95
C HIS A 191 -32.38 8.91 52.84
N GLU A 192 -33.04 8.77 51.68
CA GLU A 192 -34.44 9.22 51.50
C GLU A 192 -35.35 8.61 52.56
N ARG A 193 -35.31 7.29 52.75
CA ARG A 193 -36.09 6.63 53.82
C ARG A 193 -35.72 7.06 55.24
N ARG A 194 -34.50 7.54 55.46
CA ARG A 194 -34.08 8.08 56.76
C ARG A 194 -34.59 9.50 56.94
N LEU A 195 -34.56 10.33 55.89
CA LEU A 195 -35.12 11.68 55.90
C LEU A 195 -36.63 11.66 56.10
N GLU A 196 -37.37 10.80 55.40
CA GLU A 196 -38.82 10.64 55.61
C GLU A 196 -39.17 10.24 57.04
N ARG A 197 -38.35 9.37 57.65
CA ARG A 197 -38.52 8.98 59.06
C ARG A 197 -38.22 10.13 60.00
N LEU A 198 -37.10 10.83 59.79
CA LEU A 198 -36.74 12.00 60.59
C LEU A 198 -37.80 13.10 60.49
N GLU A 199 -38.34 13.37 59.31
CA GLU A 199 -39.42 14.32 59.11
C GLU A 199 -40.68 13.93 59.90
N ARG A 200 -41.04 12.64 59.87
CA ARG A 200 -42.15 12.09 60.66
C ARG A 200 -41.91 12.20 62.17
N ASP A 201 -40.70 11.92 62.64
CA ASP A 201 -40.36 11.94 64.06
C ASP A 201 -40.24 13.39 64.60
N ILE A 202 -39.83 14.34 63.75
CA ILE A 202 -39.73 15.76 64.11
C ILE A 202 -41.11 16.43 64.15
N ALA A 203 -42.09 15.96 63.37
CA ALA A 203 -43.42 16.58 63.33
C ALA A 203 -44.10 16.66 64.72
N PRO A 204 -44.14 15.59 65.56
CA PRO A 204 -44.63 15.68 66.93
C PRO A 204 -43.81 16.65 67.82
N LEU A 205 -42.48 16.67 67.68
CA LEU A 205 -41.63 17.57 68.47
C LEU A 205 -41.89 19.05 68.15
N LYS A 206 -42.15 19.37 66.87
CA LYS A 206 -42.57 20.71 66.46
C LYS A 206 -43.90 21.10 67.10
N GLY A 207 -44.86 20.17 67.19
CA GLY A 207 -46.12 20.38 67.92
C GLY A 207 -45.91 20.65 69.40
N MET A 208 -45.19 19.76 70.10
CA MET A 208 -44.87 19.91 71.52
C MET A 208 -44.14 21.22 71.84
N ALA A 209 -43.26 21.69 70.94
CA ALA A 209 -42.54 22.94 71.13
C ALA A 209 -43.48 24.16 71.16
N ILE A 210 -44.54 24.16 70.33
CA ILE A 210 -45.56 25.23 70.33
C ILE A 210 -46.38 25.19 71.61
N GLU A 211 -46.87 24.00 72.00
CA GLU A 211 -47.62 23.82 73.25
C GLU A 211 -46.80 24.26 74.47
N TRP A 212 -45.54 23.85 74.57
CA TRP A 212 -44.65 24.23 75.67
C TRP A 212 -44.41 25.75 75.73
N ARG A 213 -44.24 26.41 74.58
CA ARG A 213 -44.11 27.87 74.51
C ARG A 213 -45.37 28.56 75.02
N ILE A 214 -46.56 28.06 74.66
CA ILE A 214 -47.83 28.59 75.14
C ILE A 214 -47.95 28.38 76.65
N TYR A 215 -47.68 27.17 77.15
CA TYR A 215 -47.71 26.86 78.58
C TYR A 215 -46.81 27.82 79.40
N ARG A 216 -45.57 28.05 78.95
CA ARG A 216 -44.60 28.90 79.66
C ARG A 216 -44.86 30.40 79.50
N HIS A 217 -45.39 30.83 78.35
CA HIS A 217 -45.45 32.23 77.96
C HIS A 217 -46.83 32.66 77.40
N ALA A 218 -47.93 32.08 77.88
CA ALA A 218 -49.30 32.46 77.49
C ALA A 218 -49.57 34.00 77.53
N PRO A 219 -49.08 34.77 78.52
CA PRO A 219 -49.27 36.22 78.54
C PRO A 219 -48.64 36.96 77.34
N ALA A 220 -47.60 36.41 76.71
CA ALA A 220 -46.95 37.04 75.56
C ALA A 220 -47.83 36.98 74.30
N TYR A 221 -48.53 35.85 74.10
CA TYR A 221 -49.38 35.63 72.93
C TYR A 221 -50.79 36.21 73.13
N LEU A 222 -51.32 36.06 74.35
CA LEU A 222 -52.71 36.42 74.68
C LEU A 222 -52.83 37.80 75.34
N GLY A 223 -51.72 38.42 75.74
CA GLY A 223 -51.72 39.66 76.50
C GLY A 223 -52.38 40.85 75.80
N ARG A 224 -52.57 40.76 74.48
CA ARG A 224 -53.35 41.73 73.67
C ARG A 224 -54.86 41.63 73.92
N PHE A 225 -55.35 40.45 74.31
CA PHE A 225 -56.77 40.18 74.54
C PHE A 225 -57.14 40.21 76.03
N ILE A 226 -56.29 39.61 76.88
CA ILE A 226 -56.60 39.33 78.29
C ILE A 226 -55.56 39.89 79.27
N ARG A 227 -56.02 40.32 80.45
CA ARG A 227 -55.18 40.69 81.61
C ARG A 227 -55.33 39.66 82.72
N ARG A 228 -54.31 39.55 83.58
CA ARG A 228 -54.24 38.53 84.65
C ARG A 228 -54.44 37.12 84.08
N CYS A 229 -53.73 36.86 82.99
CA CYS A 229 -53.71 35.58 82.28
C CYS A 229 -53.28 34.47 83.24
N ARG A 230 -54.19 33.53 83.50
CA ARG A 230 -53.95 32.32 84.28
C ARG A 230 -54.40 31.14 83.42
N LEU A 231 -53.49 30.22 83.15
CA LEU A 231 -53.84 28.95 82.55
C LEU A 231 -54.61 28.12 83.60
N LEU A 232 -55.77 27.59 83.22
CA LEU A 232 -56.51 26.69 84.10
C LEU A 232 -55.74 25.38 84.25
N SER A 233 -55.68 24.87 85.48
CA SER A 233 -55.23 23.49 85.70
C SER A 233 -56.32 22.50 85.28
N PHE A 234 -55.94 21.23 85.16
CA PHE A 234 -56.89 20.16 84.84
C PHE A 234 -58.02 20.08 85.88
N GLU A 235 -57.67 20.23 87.16
CA GLU A 235 -58.61 20.21 88.28
C GLU A 235 -59.58 21.40 88.22
N GLU A 236 -59.08 22.61 87.93
CA GLU A 236 -59.93 23.80 87.81
C GLU A 236 -60.91 23.70 86.63
N LEU A 237 -60.47 23.08 85.52
CA LEU A 237 -61.33 22.86 84.37
C LEU A 237 -62.40 21.80 84.68
N ASP A 238 -62.01 20.68 85.30
CA ASP A 238 -62.94 19.62 85.66
C ASP A 238 -64.01 20.10 86.63
N GLU A 239 -63.67 20.90 87.64
CA GLU A 239 -64.66 21.49 88.56
C GLU A 239 -65.73 22.30 87.81
N ILE A 240 -65.33 23.10 86.81
CA ILE A 240 -66.25 23.90 85.99
C ILE A 240 -67.14 22.99 85.12
N LEU A 241 -66.56 21.94 84.54
CA LEU A 241 -67.27 21.03 83.64
C LEU A 241 -68.23 20.12 84.40
N GLU A 242 -67.83 19.55 85.53
CA GLU A 242 -68.68 18.75 86.41
C GLU A 242 -69.88 19.56 86.89
N GLN A 243 -69.66 20.80 87.33
CA GLN A 243 -70.76 21.68 87.72
C GLN A 243 -71.75 21.90 86.55
N ALA A 244 -71.25 22.10 85.33
CA ALA A 244 -72.11 22.29 84.17
C ALA A 244 -72.87 21.02 83.75
N VAL A 245 -72.33 19.82 84.03
CA VAL A 245 -73.04 18.54 83.85
C VAL A 245 -74.11 18.38 84.91
N ASP A 246 -73.80 18.66 86.17
CA ASP A 246 -74.75 18.63 87.28
C ASP A 246 -75.92 19.60 87.06
N GLU A 247 -75.66 20.76 86.47
CA GLU A 247 -76.66 21.75 86.07
C GLU A 247 -77.40 21.39 84.76
N GLY A 248 -77.02 20.30 84.10
CA GLY A 248 -77.61 19.82 82.84
C GLY A 248 -77.30 20.69 81.62
N ALA A 249 -76.33 21.61 81.74
CA ALA A 249 -75.93 22.53 80.67
C ALA A 249 -75.02 21.86 79.64
N LEU A 250 -74.31 20.80 80.02
CA LEU A 250 -73.44 19.99 79.17
C LEU A 250 -73.69 18.49 79.39
N SER A 251 -73.43 17.69 78.35
CA SER A 251 -73.34 16.22 78.45
C SER A 251 -71.90 15.75 78.61
N ASP A 252 -71.69 14.51 79.09
CA ASP A 252 -70.35 13.93 79.26
C ASP A 252 -69.51 14.02 77.97
N SER A 253 -70.09 13.66 76.82
CA SER A 253 -69.38 13.73 75.54
C SER A 253 -69.03 15.15 75.10
N GLU A 254 -69.84 16.14 75.47
CA GLU A 254 -69.54 17.55 75.23
C GLU A 254 -68.44 18.06 76.15
N THR A 255 -68.37 17.58 77.41
CA THR A 255 -67.26 17.89 78.31
C THR A 255 -65.95 17.28 77.82
N ASP A 256 -65.98 16.05 77.29
CA ASP A 256 -64.79 15.41 76.71
C ASP A 256 -64.27 16.19 75.50
N GLU A 257 -65.16 16.72 74.65
CA GLU A 257 -64.74 17.57 73.52
C GLU A 257 -64.07 18.87 74.00
N ILE A 258 -64.51 19.46 75.12
CA ILE A 258 -63.88 20.64 75.71
C ILE A 258 -62.52 20.27 76.33
N ARG A 259 -62.40 19.12 77.01
CA ARG A 259 -61.14 18.63 77.61
C ARG A 259 -60.04 18.43 76.57
N LEU A 260 -60.41 18.18 75.31
CA LEU A 260 -59.46 18.07 74.21
C LEU A 260 -58.88 19.41 73.75
N ALA A 261 -59.39 20.56 74.24
CA ALA A 261 -58.77 21.85 73.98
C ALA A 261 -57.35 21.89 74.55
N ASP A 262 -56.39 22.42 73.78
CA ASP A 262 -54.98 22.38 74.19
C ASP A 262 -54.75 23.22 75.45
N PHE A 263 -55.40 24.39 75.53
CA PHE A 263 -55.32 25.26 76.69
C PHE A 263 -56.62 26.05 76.91
N ILE A 264 -57.02 26.25 78.17
CA ILE A 264 -58.05 27.22 78.54
C ILE A 264 -57.45 28.23 79.53
N VAL A 265 -57.52 29.50 79.17
CA VAL A 265 -56.92 30.60 79.93
C VAL A 265 -58.00 31.49 80.50
N TYR A 266 -58.01 31.66 81.82
CA TYR A 266 -58.85 32.62 82.52
C TYR A 266 -58.15 33.97 82.71
N GLY A 267 -58.95 35.03 82.76
CA GLY A 267 -58.50 36.37 83.12
C GLY A 267 -59.60 37.40 82.91
N ARG A 268 -59.19 38.65 82.65
CA ARG A 268 -60.12 39.76 82.39
C ARG A 268 -59.90 40.35 81.01
N SER A 269 -60.99 40.50 80.26
CA SER A 269 -61.02 41.16 78.97
C SER A 269 -60.41 42.57 79.07
N ARG A 270 -59.55 42.93 78.11
CA ARG A 270 -59.00 44.28 78.05
C ARG A 270 -60.02 45.34 77.65
N GLN A 271 -61.09 44.95 76.96
CA GLN A 271 -62.08 45.86 76.41
C GLN A 271 -63.05 46.36 77.49
N ASP A 272 -63.62 45.44 78.27
CA ASP A 272 -64.72 45.72 79.22
C ASP A 272 -64.40 45.31 80.66
N LYS A 273 -63.20 44.77 80.91
CA LYS A 273 -62.71 44.32 82.23
C LYS A 273 -63.51 43.17 82.86
N GLN A 274 -64.42 42.56 82.11
CA GLN A 274 -65.21 41.41 82.54
C GLN A 274 -64.37 40.12 82.51
N GLU A 275 -64.83 39.10 83.22
CA GLU A 275 -64.23 37.77 83.17
C GLU A 275 -64.29 37.19 81.76
N LEU A 276 -63.18 36.61 81.33
CA LEU A 276 -63.03 36.02 80.00
C LEU A 276 -62.23 34.73 80.12
N TYR A 277 -62.74 33.69 79.48
CA TYR A 277 -62.05 32.43 79.26
C TYR A 277 -61.66 32.37 77.79
N VAL A 278 -60.41 32.01 77.52
CA VAL A 278 -59.85 31.92 76.18
C VAL A 278 -59.57 30.45 75.92
N VAL A 279 -60.28 29.88 74.96
CA VAL A 279 -60.14 28.47 74.56
C VAL A 279 -59.20 28.41 73.37
N ILE A 280 -58.13 27.65 73.50
CA ILE A 280 -56.97 27.72 72.61
C ILE A 280 -56.77 26.38 71.91
N GLU A 281 -56.66 26.45 70.59
CA GLU A 281 -56.08 25.40 69.76
C GLU A 281 -54.68 25.81 69.33
N ALA A 282 -53.71 24.93 69.55
CA ALA A 282 -52.31 25.11 69.25
C ALA A 282 -51.88 24.12 68.16
N SER A 283 -51.27 24.62 67.09
CA SER A 283 -50.69 23.77 66.05
C SER A 283 -49.44 24.43 65.48
N TRP A 284 -48.51 23.63 64.96
CA TRP A 284 -47.36 24.18 64.23
C TRP A 284 -47.80 25.02 63.03
N GLY A 285 -48.80 24.55 62.28
CA GLY A 285 -49.42 25.26 61.16
C GLY A 285 -50.93 25.22 61.27
N LEU A 286 -51.59 26.37 61.17
CA LEU A 286 -53.03 26.52 61.37
C LEU A 286 -53.77 26.29 60.06
N GLY A 287 -54.59 25.24 60.03
CA GLY A 287 -55.54 24.94 58.96
C GLY A 287 -56.99 25.18 59.38
N ARG A 288 -57.93 24.94 58.46
CA ARG A 288 -59.38 25.14 58.71
C ARG A 288 -59.89 24.38 59.93
N LYS A 289 -59.40 23.15 60.13
CA LYS A 289 -59.80 22.30 61.27
C LYS A 289 -59.42 22.92 62.62
N ASP A 290 -58.28 23.60 62.72
CA ASP A 290 -57.85 24.25 63.96
C ASP A 290 -58.83 25.37 64.35
N VAL A 291 -59.26 26.16 63.36
CA VAL A 291 -60.26 27.21 63.53
C VAL A 291 -61.62 26.62 63.93
N GLU A 292 -62.07 25.58 63.22
CA GLU A 292 -63.34 24.90 63.52
C GLU A 292 -63.35 24.29 64.93
N ARG A 293 -62.23 23.70 65.38
CA ARG A 293 -62.07 23.17 66.74
C ARG A 293 -62.14 24.28 67.78
N ALA A 294 -61.40 25.37 67.58
CA ALA A 294 -61.38 26.49 68.52
C ALA A 294 -62.79 27.07 68.73
N VAL A 295 -63.53 27.31 67.64
CA VAL A 295 -64.91 27.78 67.69
C VAL A 295 -65.80 26.80 68.44
N ARG A 296 -65.79 25.53 68.02
CA ARG A 296 -66.66 24.50 68.59
C ARG A 296 -66.45 24.39 70.09
N ARG A 297 -65.20 24.31 70.53
CA ARG A 297 -64.83 24.15 71.93
C ARG A 297 -65.12 25.40 72.75
N ALA A 298 -64.90 26.60 72.20
CA ALA A 298 -65.30 27.84 72.86
C ALA A 298 -66.83 27.95 73.01
N GLN A 299 -67.60 27.58 71.99
CA GLN A 299 -69.06 27.59 72.05
C GLN A 299 -69.61 26.58 73.06
N LEU A 300 -69.04 25.38 73.11
CA LEU A 300 -69.37 24.39 74.13
C LEU A 300 -69.02 24.89 75.53
N PHE A 301 -67.79 25.41 75.73
CA PHE A 301 -67.38 25.97 77.01
C PHE A 301 -68.27 27.13 77.45
N ALA A 302 -68.77 27.96 76.53
CA ALA A 302 -69.67 29.07 76.86
C ALA A 302 -71.00 28.63 77.50
N ARG A 303 -71.44 27.38 77.29
CA ARG A 303 -72.66 26.82 77.91
C ARG A 303 -72.52 26.61 79.41
N THR A 304 -71.31 26.65 79.97
CA THR A 304 -71.06 26.69 81.43
C THR A 304 -71.49 28.02 82.08
N GLY A 305 -72.08 28.94 81.30
CA GLY A 305 -72.42 30.29 81.76
C GLY A 305 -71.21 31.23 81.82
N LYS A 306 -70.01 30.75 81.47
CA LYS A 306 -68.79 31.55 81.38
C LYS A 306 -68.62 32.14 79.99
N ARG A 307 -68.06 33.34 79.89
CA ARG A 307 -67.75 33.94 78.59
C ARG A 307 -66.49 33.30 78.00
N ALA A 308 -66.61 32.72 76.81
CA ALA A 308 -65.51 32.08 76.09
C ALA A 308 -65.12 32.85 74.83
N MET A 309 -63.82 32.89 74.50
CA MET A 309 -63.28 33.41 73.25
C MET A 309 -62.42 32.34 72.58
N PRO A 310 -62.71 31.96 71.33
CA PRO A 310 -61.87 31.02 70.59
C PRO A 310 -60.59 31.71 70.10
N VAL A 311 -59.46 31.07 70.33
CA VAL A 311 -58.15 31.50 69.83
C VAL A 311 -57.45 30.33 69.15
N VAL A 312 -56.82 30.59 68.02
CA VAL A 312 -55.86 29.66 67.40
C VAL A 312 -54.45 30.22 67.52
N ILE A 313 -53.49 29.36 67.88
CA ILE A 313 -52.09 29.74 68.04
C ILE A 313 -51.21 28.81 67.20
N GLY A 314 -50.35 29.39 66.36
CA GLY A 314 -49.40 28.59 65.56
C GLY A 314 -48.29 29.41 64.92
N SER A 315 -47.38 28.77 64.20
CA SER A 315 -46.24 29.45 63.57
C SER A 315 -46.60 30.13 62.25
N TRP A 316 -47.65 29.64 61.58
CA TRP A 316 -48.23 30.20 60.36
C TRP A 316 -49.70 29.77 60.24
N ILE A 317 -50.46 30.44 59.36
CA ILE A 317 -51.88 30.14 59.09
C ILE A 317 -52.12 30.07 57.58
N SER A 318 -52.89 29.08 57.12
CA SER A 318 -53.27 28.99 55.71
C SER A 318 -54.20 30.14 55.33
N PRO A 319 -54.19 30.63 54.07
CA PRO A 319 -55.10 31.69 53.63
C PRO A 319 -56.58 31.37 53.89
N GLU A 320 -56.99 30.13 53.64
CA GLU A 320 -58.36 29.65 53.83
C GLU A 320 -58.74 29.62 55.32
N ALA A 321 -57.80 29.20 56.19
CA ALA A 321 -58.01 29.18 57.62
C ALA A 321 -58.10 30.61 58.19
N ASN A 322 -57.28 31.53 57.69
CA ASN A 322 -57.31 32.93 58.11
C ASN A 322 -58.61 33.63 57.70
N GLN A 323 -59.10 33.36 56.49
CA GLN A 323 -60.40 33.85 56.05
C GLN A 323 -61.53 33.30 56.94
N LEU A 324 -61.54 31.99 57.18
CA LEU A 324 -62.53 31.37 58.07
C LEU A 324 -62.48 31.96 59.47
N ALA A 325 -61.29 32.15 60.05
CA ALA A 325 -61.12 32.73 61.38
C ALA A 325 -61.74 34.13 61.48
N GLN A 326 -61.60 34.96 60.45
CA GLN A 326 -62.25 36.28 60.39
C GLN A 326 -63.77 36.18 60.28
N GLU A 327 -64.28 35.25 59.48
CA GLU A 327 -65.72 35.05 59.28
C GLU A 327 -66.42 34.57 60.56
N VAL A 328 -65.78 33.69 61.33
CA VAL A 328 -66.35 33.08 62.54
C VAL A 328 -65.92 33.74 63.85
N GLY A 329 -65.11 34.80 63.78
CA GLY A 329 -64.69 35.59 64.95
C GLY A 329 -63.69 34.89 65.86
N VAL A 330 -62.74 34.15 65.27
CA VAL A 330 -61.63 33.49 65.98
C VAL A 330 -60.40 34.38 65.94
N GLU A 331 -59.83 34.62 67.11
CA GLU A 331 -58.61 35.41 67.23
C GLU A 331 -57.38 34.55 66.90
N VAL A 332 -56.47 35.09 66.09
CA VAL A 332 -55.27 34.38 65.63
C VAL A 332 -54.03 34.98 66.32
N ALA A 333 -53.22 34.14 66.95
CA ALA A 333 -51.91 34.53 67.46
C ALA A 333 -50.79 33.73 66.79
N ILE A 334 -49.85 34.43 66.17
CA ILE A 334 -48.66 33.80 65.57
C ILE A 334 -47.53 33.76 66.58
N VAL A 335 -46.99 32.56 66.80
CA VAL A 335 -45.76 32.35 67.56
C VAL A 335 -44.59 32.57 66.59
N PRO A 336 -43.77 33.62 66.75
CA PRO A 336 -42.62 33.80 65.90
C PRO A 336 -41.68 32.60 66.09
N TYR A 337 -41.36 31.95 64.98
CA TYR A 337 -40.26 31.01 64.92
C TYR A 337 -39.06 31.80 64.39
N GLU A 338 -38.02 31.93 65.20
CA GLU A 338 -36.72 32.37 64.69
C GLU A 338 -36.21 31.24 63.80
N THR A 339 -36.49 31.32 62.50
CA THR A 339 -35.63 30.67 61.52
C THR A 339 -34.36 31.50 61.46
N ASP A 340 -33.22 30.92 61.84
CA ASP A 340 -31.94 31.37 61.30
C ASP A 340 -31.97 31.08 59.79
N GLU A 341 -32.64 31.95 59.01
CA GLU A 341 -32.56 32.02 57.54
C GLU A 341 -31.22 32.64 57.14
N ALA A 342 -30.12 32.04 57.60
CA ALA A 342 -28.76 32.42 57.24
C ALA A 342 -28.09 31.40 56.28
N PHE A 343 -28.83 30.44 55.71
CA PHE A 343 -28.25 29.34 54.93
C PHE A 343 -28.79 29.15 53.50
N GLU A 344 -29.46 30.14 52.90
CA GLU A 344 -29.91 30.03 51.48
C GLU A 344 -29.11 30.85 50.44
N GLU A 345 -28.00 31.50 50.80
CA GLU A 345 -27.26 32.35 49.83
C GLU A 345 -25.86 31.88 49.39
N GLN A 346 -25.47 30.63 49.61
CA GLN A 346 -24.21 30.10 49.03
C GLN A 346 -24.39 28.71 48.42
N GLY A 347 -24.81 28.69 47.16
CA GLY A 347 -24.89 27.48 46.34
C GLY A 347 -25.26 27.82 44.89
N GLY A 348 -24.63 28.85 44.33
CA GLY A 348 -24.68 29.19 42.90
C GLY A 348 -23.45 28.68 42.16
#